data_AF-A0A7S6MNN2-F1
#
_entry.id   AF-A0A7S6MNN2-F1
#
_cell.length_a   1.000
_cell.length_b   1.000
_cell.length_c   1.000
_cell.angle_alpha   90.00
_cell.angle_beta   90.00
_cell.angle_gamma   90.00
#
_symmetry.space_group_name_H-M   'P 1'
#
loop_
_entity.id
_entity.type
_entity.pdbx_description
1 polymer ?
#
loop_
_entity_poly.entity_id
_entity_poly.type
_entity_poly.pdbx_seq_one_letter_code
_entity_poly.pdbx_strand_id
1 'polypeptide(L)'
;MQQLSYGIERPCDLLEKLEWEADKLGNKPHTYGVFNFMLTAAVLAEWIQKYYSSDSVPDPFAEPKKGQCNWLIPSKAAQWISDTSCLPNPYLDVCYHIDNALSICSHTANASKHFHWKDGRSITRIEKEPQVSDWYQYFFTSTTPDLYVEFKEDYYDLQQIKGILLQFYRGLIQYLESQKLSHGVIP
;
A
#
# COMPACT_ATOMS: atom_id res chain seq x y z
N MET A 1 -16.94 32.81 -11.74
CA MET A 1 -16.93 31.71 -10.75
C MET A 1 -15.55 31.08 -10.79
N GLN A 2 -14.78 31.15 -9.70
CA GLN A 2 -13.54 30.36 -9.60
C GLN A 2 -13.96 28.91 -9.42
N GLN A 3 -13.62 28.07 -10.40
CA GLN A 3 -13.84 26.64 -10.33
C GLN A 3 -12.96 26.12 -9.20
N LEU A 4 -13.57 25.46 -8.21
CA LEU A 4 -12.89 24.88 -7.06
C LEU A 4 -12.00 23.75 -7.60
N SER A 5 -10.72 24.04 -7.87
CA SER A 5 -9.74 23.02 -8.22
C SER A 5 -9.27 22.41 -6.91
N TYR A 6 -9.72 21.18 -6.64
CA TYR A 6 -9.35 20.43 -5.43
C TYR A 6 -7.94 19.82 -5.55
N GLY A 7 -7.17 20.20 -6.58
CA GLY A 7 -5.76 19.83 -6.80
C GLY A 7 -5.50 18.36 -7.12
N ILE A 8 -6.55 17.56 -7.31
CA ILE A 8 -6.46 16.10 -7.50
C ILE A 8 -7.41 15.72 -8.64
N GLU A 9 -6.87 15.40 -9.80
CA GLU A 9 -7.60 15.09 -11.03
C GLU A 9 -7.30 13.67 -11.55
N ARG A 10 -6.11 13.16 -11.26
CA ARG A 10 -5.61 11.86 -11.71
C ARG A 10 -4.97 11.08 -10.57
N PRO A 11 -4.81 9.75 -10.71
CA PRO A 11 -4.11 8.95 -9.70
C PRO A 11 -2.69 9.42 -9.37
N CYS A 12 -1.96 10.02 -10.33
CA CYS A 12 -0.64 10.62 -10.06
C CYS A 12 -0.69 11.75 -9.03
N ASP A 13 -1.73 12.59 -9.04
CA ASP A 13 -1.87 13.70 -8.09
C ASP A 13 -2.11 13.18 -6.66
N LEU A 14 -2.87 12.09 -6.54
CA LEU A 14 -3.08 11.43 -5.25
C LEU A 14 -1.83 10.68 -4.76
N LEU A 15 -1.00 10.18 -5.69
CA LEU A 15 0.33 9.66 -5.35
C LEU A 15 1.23 10.78 -4.80
N GLU A 16 1.27 11.97 -5.42
CA GLU A 16 2.02 13.12 -4.88
C GLU A 16 1.57 13.48 -3.46
N LYS A 17 0.26 13.46 -3.20
CA LYS A 17 -0.27 13.63 -1.84
C LYS A 17 0.21 12.52 -0.89
N LEU A 18 0.19 11.26 -1.34
CA LEU A 18 0.64 10.12 -0.54
C LEU A 18 2.12 10.25 -0.16
N GLU A 19 2.96 10.67 -1.11
CA GLU A 19 4.38 10.96 -0.90
C GLU A 19 4.58 12.07 0.12
N TRP A 20 3.82 13.17 0.01
CA TRP A 20 3.86 14.26 0.98
C TRP A 20 3.41 13.84 2.38
N GLU A 21 2.42 12.95 2.50
CA GLU A 21 2.03 12.36 3.78
C GLU A 21 3.13 11.47 4.34
N ALA A 22 3.73 10.64 3.49
CA ALA A 22 4.85 9.77 3.83
C ALA A 22 6.07 10.54 4.37
N ASP A 23 6.41 11.67 3.77
CA ASP A 23 7.52 12.53 4.21
C ASP A 23 7.29 13.11 5.62
N LYS A 24 6.04 13.23 6.04
CA LYS A 24 5.67 13.70 7.39
C LYS A 24 5.70 12.58 8.43
N LEU A 25 5.78 11.32 8.01
CA LEU A 25 5.92 10.17 8.90
C LEU A 25 7.39 9.98 9.27
N GLY A 26 7.89 10.86 10.14
CA GLY A 26 9.18 10.71 10.82
C GLY A 26 9.12 9.74 12.00
N ASN A 27 10.15 9.70 12.84
CA ASN A 27 10.33 8.69 13.91
C ASN A 27 9.24 8.62 14.99
N LYS A 28 8.39 9.65 15.10
CA LYS A 28 7.26 9.69 16.04
C LYS A 28 6.05 10.29 15.34
N PRO A 29 5.44 9.55 14.40
CA PRO A 29 4.37 10.08 13.59
C PRO A 29 3.13 10.32 14.45
N HIS A 30 2.40 11.39 14.15
CA HIS A 30 1.08 11.61 14.75
C HIS A 30 0.13 10.50 14.28
N THR A 31 -0.73 9.98 15.16
CA THR A 31 -1.68 8.89 14.83
C THR A 31 -2.58 9.22 13.64
N TYR A 32 -3.12 10.44 13.58
CA TYR A 32 -3.84 10.93 12.38
C TYR A 32 -3.00 10.95 11.10
N GLY A 33 -1.69 11.22 11.20
CA GLY A 33 -0.80 11.17 10.04
C GLY A 33 -0.67 9.76 9.49
N VAL A 34 -0.46 8.78 10.37
CA VAL A 34 -0.45 7.35 10.00
C VAL A 34 -1.79 6.96 9.38
N PHE A 35 -2.89 7.30 10.04
CA PHE A 35 -4.23 6.94 9.58
C PHE A 35 -4.53 7.53 8.19
N ASN A 36 -4.21 8.82 7.99
CA ASN A 36 -4.41 9.48 6.70
C ASN A 36 -3.55 8.85 5.62
N PHE A 37 -2.28 8.53 5.89
CA PHE A 37 -1.42 7.83 4.93
C PHE A 37 -2.02 6.49 4.48
N MET A 38 -2.44 5.65 5.43
CA MET A 38 -3.07 4.35 5.12
C MET A 38 -4.36 4.51 4.32
N LEU A 39 -5.19 5.50 4.69
CA LEU A 39 -6.45 5.78 3.99
C LEU A 39 -6.20 6.29 2.57
N THR A 40 -5.25 7.22 2.39
CA THR A 40 -4.86 7.73 1.08
C THR A 40 -4.33 6.62 0.19
N ALA A 41 -3.48 5.73 0.71
CA ALA A 41 -2.98 4.58 -0.03
C ALA A 41 -4.11 3.66 -0.49
N ALA A 42 -5.04 3.31 0.42
CA ALA A 42 -6.20 2.49 0.06
C ALA A 42 -7.06 3.12 -1.03
N VAL A 43 -7.36 4.42 -0.92
CA VAL A 43 -8.11 5.17 -1.93
C VAL A 43 -7.36 5.24 -3.26
N LEU A 44 -6.04 5.38 -3.23
CA LEU A 44 -5.20 5.38 -4.43
C LEU A 44 -5.27 4.03 -5.17
N ALA A 45 -5.20 2.91 -4.46
CA ALA A 45 -5.40 1.59 -5.07
C ALA A 45 -6.78 1.49 -5.76
N GLU A 46 -7.86 1.83 -5.06
CA GLU A 46 -9.21 1.80 -5.63
C GLU A 46 -9.32 2.69 -6.88
N TRP A 47 -8.70 3.87 -6.84
CA TRP A 47 -8.79 4.82 -7.94
C TRP A 47 -7.96 4.40 -9.14
N ILE A 48 -6.72 3.91 -8.95
CA ILE A 48 -5.89 3.36 -10.03
C ILE A 48 -6.68 2.26 -10.76
N GLN A 49 -7.26 1.31 -10.01
CA GLN A 49 -8.06 0.25 -10.61
C GLN A 49 -9.21 0.81 -11.47
N LYS A 50 -9.97 1.78 -10.97
CA LYS A 50 -11.12 2.37 -11.69
C LYS A 50 -10.71 3.26 -12.86
N TYR A 51 -9.59 3.98 -12.74
CA TYR A 51 -9.14 4.96 -13.74
C TYR A 51 -8.42 4.30 -14.92
N TYR A 52 -7.69 3.21 -14.66
CA TYR A 52 -6.99 2.43 -15.67
C TYR A 52 -7.71 1.12 -16.03
N SER A 53 -8.91 0.86 -15.49
CA SER A 53 -9.71 -0.31 -15.88
C SER A 53 -9.99 -0.28 -17.38
N SER A 54 -9.37 -1.19 -18.11
CA SER A 54 -9.67 -1.46 -19.51
C SER A 54 -9.38 -2.94 -19.79
N ASP A 55 -10.26 -3.57 -20.55
CA ASP A 55 -10.13 -4.99 -20.93
C ASP A 55 -8.89 -5.27 -21.80
N SER A 56 -8.22 -4.21 -22.28
CA SER A 56 -7.01 -4.30 -23.10
C SER A 56 -5.70 -4.28 -22.31
N VAL A 57 -5.72 -4.07 -20.98
CA VAL A 57 -4.48 -4.10 -20.18
C VAL A 57 -4.06 -5.56 -19.98
N PRO A 58 -2.93 -6.02 -20.55
CA PRO A 58 -2.56 -7.43 -20.53
C PRO A 58 -2.15 -7.94 -19.14
N ASP A 59 -1.81 -7.04 -18.23
CA ASP A 59 -1.32 -7.34 -16.89
C ASP A 59 -1.99 -6.37 -15.88
N PRO A 60 -3.25 -6.64 -15.52
CA PRO A 60 -4.08 -5.68 -14.79
C PRO A 60 -3.76 -5.64 -13.29
N PHE A 61 -4.04 -4.49 -12.69
CA PHE A 61 -4.04 -4.32 -11.23
C PHE A 61 -5.49 -4.28 -10.71
N ALA A 62 -5.81 -5.08 -9.70
CA ALA A 62 -7.14 -5.06 -9.08
C ALA A 62 -7.15 -5.59 -7.65
N GLU A 63 -8.08 -5.07 -6.86
CA GLU A 63 -8.42 -5.58 -5.53
C GLU A 63 -9.02 -7.01 -5.59
N PRO A 64 -8.83 -7.82 -4.54
CA PRO A 64 -9.42 -9.15 -4.45
C PRO A 64 -10.95 -9.05 -4.51
N LYS A 65 -11.59 -9.85 -5.37
CA LYS A 65 -13.07 -9.99 -5.39
C LYS A 65 -13.54 -10.87 -4.24
N LYS A 66 -14.84 -10.82 -3.94
CA LYS A 66 -15.47 -11.69 -2.91
C LYS A 66 -15.09 -13.17 -3.13
N GLY A 67 -14.43 -13.76 -2.14
CA GLY A 67 -13.95 -15.16 -2.18
C GLY A 67 -12.52 -15.34 -2.70
N GLN A 68 -11.86 -14.27 -3.14
CA GLN A 68 -10.44 -14.22 -3.44
C GLN A 68 -9.69 -13.58 -2.27
N CYS A 69 -8.46 -14.02 -2.03
CA CYS A 69 -7.64 -13.54 -0.91
C CYS A 69 -6.50 -12.61 -1.34
N ASN A 70 -6.13 -12.61 -2.62
CA ASN A 70 -4.93 -11.95 -3.12
C ASN A 70 -5.29 -10.89 -4.16
N TRP A 71 -4.53 -9.82 -4.17
CA TRP A 71 -4.57 -8.77 -5.18
C TRP A 71 -4.11 -9.33 -6.53
N LEU A 72 -4.70 -8.82 -7.61
CA LEU A 72 -4.10 -8.96 -8.93
C LEU A 72 -3.01 -7.89 -9.04
N ILE A 73 -1.76 -8.34 -9.05
CA ILE A 73 -0.56 -7.50 -9.09
C ILE A 73 0.14 -7.75 -10.43
N PRO A 74 0.54 -6.70 -11.17
CA PRO A 74 1.26 -6.89 -12.42
C PRO A 74 2.55 -7.71 -12.24
N SER A 75 2.84 -8.60 -13.18
CA SER A 75 4.03 -9.45 -13.21
C SER A 75 5.37 -8.69 -13.08
N LYS A 76 5.41 -7.42 -13.49
CA LYS A 76 6.59 -6.55 -13.38
C LYS A 76 6.77 -5.92 -12.00
N ALA A 77 5.79 -6.04 -11.08
CA ALA A 77 5.76 -5.28 -9.85
C ALA A 77 7.00 -5.49 -8.96
N ALA A 78 7.54 -6.71 -8.92
CA ALA A 78 8.76 -7.00 -8.19
C ALA A 78 9.95 -6.13 -8.63
N GLN A 79 10.01 -5.75 -9.92
CA GLN A 79 11.10 -4.93 -10.48
C GLN A 79 10.99 -3.45 -10.06
N TRP A 80 9.83 -3.02 -9.55
CA TRP A 80 9.61 -1.64 -9.10
C TRP A 80 10.12 -1.41 -7.67
N ILE A 81 10.33 -2.47 -6.91
CA ILE A 81 10.94 -2.40 -5.58
C ILE A 81 12.46 -2.43 -5.74
N SER A 82 13.03 -1.24 -5.88
CA SER A 82 14.48 -1.03 -6.04
C SER A 82 15.23 -1.06 -4.70
N ASP A 83 14.62 -0.53 -3.65
CA ASP A 83 15.12 -0.62 -2.28
C ASP A 83 14.43 -1.80 -1.60
N THR A 84 15.14 -2.93 -1.51
CA THR A 84 14.65 -4.15 -0.88
C THR A 84 14.82 -4.15 0.63
N SER A 85 15.47 -3.14 1.22
CA SER A 85 15.60 -3.03 2.68
C SER A 85 14.27 -2.77 3.38
N CYS A 86 13.26 -2.30 2.64
CA CYS A 86 11.90 -2.13 3.15
C CYS A 86 11.09 -3.44 3.20
N LEU A 87 11.64 -4.57 2.76
CA LEU A 87 10.95 -5.87 2.82
C LEU A 87 11.18 -6.51 4.20
N PRO A 88 10.12 -6.87 4.93
CA PRO A 88 10.25 -7.52 6.24
C PRO A 88 11.02 -8.84 6.19
N ASN A 89 10.81 -9.63 5.13
CA ASN A 89 11.51 -10.89 4.92
C ASN A 89 12.05 -10.95 3.48
N PRO A 90 13.34 -10.68 3.24
CA PRO A 90 13.91 -10.63 1.90
C PRO A 90 13.95 -12.00 1.19
N TYR A 91 13.63 -13.09 1.89
CA TYR A 91 13.54 -14.43 1.31
C TYR A 91 12.14 -14.77 0.77
N LEU A 92 11.12 -13.97 1.10
CA LEU A 92 9.79 -14.11 0.52
C LEU A 92 9.68 -13.31 -0.78
N ASP A 93 8.64 -13.63 -1.56
CA ASP A 93 8.37 -12.96 -2.83
C ASP A 93 8.06 -11.46 -2.59
N VAL A 94 8.63 -10.58 -3.40
CA VAL A 94 8.35 -9.14 -3.35
C VAL A 94 6.86 -8.86 -3.53
N CYS A 95 6.20 -9.58 -4.45
CA CYS A 95 4.77 -9.45 -4.69
C CYS A 95 3.92 -9.89 -3.49
N TYR A 96 4.43 -10.81 -2.66
CA TYR A 96 3.77 -11.18 -1.40
C TYR A 96 3.77 -10.00 -0.42
N HIS A 97 4.87 -9.26 -0.29
CA HIS A 97 4.93 -8.08 0.55
C HIS A 97 4.11 -6.91 0.00
N ILE A 98 4.05 -6.74 -1.33
CA ILE A 98 3.15 -5.77 -1.97
C ILE A 98 1.68 -6.10 -1.66
N ASP A 99 1.26 -7.36 -1.83
CA ASP A 99 -0.09 -7.83 -1.52
C ASP A 99 -0.48 -7.54 -0.07
N ASN A 100 0.43 -7.82 0.86
CA ASN A 100 0.20 -7.59 2.28
C ASN A 100 0.12 -6.09 2.62
N ALA A 101 1.02 -5.26 2.11
CA ALA A 101 0.98 -3.81 2.34
C ALA A 101 -0.31 -3.16 1.80
N LEU A 102 -0.75 -3.56 0.61
CA LEU A 102 -2.04 -3.12 0.04
C LEU A 102 -3.22 -3.59 0.89
N SER A 103 -3.18 -4.84 1.34
CA SER A 103 -4.23 -5.43 2.19
C SER A 103 -4.31 -4.72 3.55
N ILE A 104 -3.18 -4.40 4.18
CA ILE A 104 -3.15 -3.66 5.45
C ILE A 104 -3.87 -2.31 5.30
N CYS A 105 -3.58 -1.56 4.23
CA CYS A 105 -4.24 -0.28 3.95
C CYS A 105 -5.75 -0.46 3.71
N SER A 106 -6.13 -1.41 2.87
CA SER A 106 -7.54 -1.67 2.55
C SER A 106 -8.35 -2.11 3.78
N HIS A 107 -7.79 -3.00 4.61
CA HIS A 107 -8.44 -3.42 5.85
C HIS A 107 -8.56 -2.28 6.85
N THR A 108 -7.53 -1.43 6.97
CA THR A 108 -7.58 -0.25 7.84
C THR A 108 -8.65 0.74 7.39
N ALA A 109 -8.71 1.06 6.09
CA ALA A 109 -9.72 1.94 5.51
C ALA A 109 -11.15 1.37 5.59
N ASN A 110 -11.30 0.05 5.45
CA ASN A 110 -12.59 -0.61 5.61
C ASN A 110 -13.02 -0.65 7.07
N ALA A 111 -12.11 -0.93 8.00
CA ALA A 111 -12.40 -0.84 9.41
C ALA A 111 -12.82 0.57 9.82
N SER A 112 -12.25 1.65 9.25
CA SER A 112 -12.69 3.01 9.58
C SER A 112 -14.10 3.36 9.10
N LYS A 113 -14.63 2.65 8.10
CA LYS A 113 -16.04 2.79 7.65
C LYS A 113 -17.01 2.15 8.65
N HIS A 114 -16.53 1.21 9.45
CA HIS A 114 -17.31 0.52 10.47
C HIS A 114 -16.88 1.03 11.84
N PHE A 115 -17.74 1.77 12.54
CA PHE A 115 -17.44 2.45 13.83
C PHE A 115 -16.75 1.60 14.93
N HIS A 116 -16.68 0.29 14.75
CA HIS A 116 -15.88 -0.60 15.58
C HIS A 116 -14.89 -1.39 14.72
N TRP A 117 -13.61 -1.25 15.07
CA TRP A 117 -12.62 -2.26 14.72
C TRP A 117 -13.11 -3.59 15.27
N LYS A 118 -13.41 -4.53 14.38
CA LYS A 118 -13.60 -5.93 14.77
C LYS A 118 -12.25 -6.58 14.56
N ASP A 119 -11.86 -7.46 15.48
CA ASP A 119 -10.71 -8.35 15.28
C ASP A 119 -10.97 -9.20 14.03
N GLY A 120 -10.61 -8.65 12.88
CA GLY A 120 -10.58 -9.35 11.63
C GLY A 120 -9.41 -10.33 11.71
N ARG A 121 -9.55 -11.51 11.11
CA ARG A 121 -8.50 -12.53 11.19
C ARG A 121 -7.16 -12.09 10.61
N SER A 122 -7.15 -11.04 9.77
CA SER A 122 -5.99 -10.71 8.94
C SER A 122 -5.07 -9.68 9.57
N ILE A 123 -5.57 -8.57 10.12
CA ILE A 123 -4.79 -7.66 10.98
C ILE A 123 -5.12 -8.00 12.43
N THR A 124 -4.16 -8.58 13.15
CA THR A 124 -4.37 -9.10 14.51
C THR A 124 -3.83 -8.17 15.60
N ARG A 125 -2.85 -7.31 15.28
CA ARG A 125 -2.26 -6.36 16.23
C ARG A 125 -1.87 -5.05 15.56
N ILE A 126 -1.99 -3.95 16.31
CA ILE A 126 -1.45 -2.63 15.98
C ILE A 126 -0.81 -2.07 17.25
N GLU A 127 0.52 -2.00 17.31
CA GLU A 127 1.28 -1.70 18.54
C GLU A 127 2.44 -0.74 18.28
N LYS A 128 2.97 -0.10 19.34
CA LYS A 128 4.14 0.79 19.26
C LYS A 128 5.48 0.07 19.32
N GLU A 129 5.47 -1.19 19.74
CA GLU A 129 6.65 -2.01 19.92
C GLU A 129 6.37 -3.37 19.29
N PRO A 130 7.36 -4.00 18.65
CA PRO A 130 7.16 -5.29 18.03
C PRO A 130 7.06 -6.38 19.11
N GLN A 131 6.12 -7.30 18.97
CA GLN A 131 6.02 -8.45 19.86
C GLN A 131 6.89 -9.59 19.32
N VAL A 132 8.08 -9.74 19.89
CA VAL A 132 9.02 -10.78 19.49
C VAL A 132 8.97 -11.94 20.49
N SER A 133 8.29 -13.01 20.09
CA SER A 133 8.01 -14.19 20.95
C SER A 133 9.00 -15.34 20.76
N ASP A 134 9.76 -15.36 19.66
CA ASP A 134 10.81 -16.35 19.40
C ASP A 134 12.02 -15.76 18.68
N TRP A 135 13.11 -16.54 18.61
CA TRP A 135 14.38 -16.12 17.99
C TRP A 135 14.25 -15.84 16.48
N TYR A 136 13.35 -16.52 15.77
CA TYR A 136 13.20 -16.35 14.34
C TYR A 136 12.47 -15.05 13.99
N GLN A 137 11.50 -14.63 14.82
CA GLN A 137 10.78 -13.37 14.66
C GLN A 137 11.70 -12.13 14.67
N TYR A 138 12.86 -12.19 15.33
CA TYR A 138 13.88 -11.13 15.28
C TYR A 138 14.41 -10.85 13.87
N PHE A 139 14.41 -11.83 12.97
CA PHE A 139 14.89 -11.65 11.59
C PHE A 139 13.84 -11.08 10.65
N PHE A 140 12.56 -11.13 11.05
CA PHE A 140 11.42 -10.71 10.23
C PHE A 140 10.79 -9.41 10.73
N THR A 141 11.18 -8.96 11.92
CA THR A 141 10.63 -7.77 12.56
C THR A 141 11.73 -6.76 12.81
N SER A 142 11.61 -5.57 12.24
CA SER A 142 12.48 -4.44 12.57
C SER A 142 12.38 -4.15 14.07
N THR A 143 13.51 -3.90 14.72
CA THR A 143 13.55 -3.50 16.14
C THR A 143 13.56 -1.98 16.32
N THR A 144 13.42 -1.23 15.23
CA THR A 144 13.44 0.23 15.24
C THR A 144 12.12 0.77 15.79
N PRO A 145 12.12 1.68 16.79
CA PRO A 145 10.87 2.23 17.32
C PRO A 145 9.98 2.85 16.23
N ASP A 146 8.84 2.21 15.96
CA ASP A 146 7.83 2.67 15.00
C ASP A 146 6.45 2.03 15.31
N LEU A 147 5.43 2.33 14.52
CA LEU A 147 4.16 1.58 14.54
C LEU A 147 4.33 0.23 13.84
N TYR A 148 3.84 -0.82 14.48
CA TYR A 148 3.85 -2.18 13.96
C TYR A 148 2.44 -2.69 13.72
N VAL A 149 2.30 -3.46 12.63
CA VAL A 149 1.07 -4.15 12.25
C VAL A 149 1.40 -5.62 12.03
N GLU A 150 0.74 -6.51 12.79
CA GLU A 150 0.80 -7.96 12.54
C GLU A 150 -0.24 -8.32 11.48
N PHE A 151 0.22 -8.90 10.36
CA PHE A 151 -0.61 -9.33 9.25
C PHE A 151 -0.14 -10.66 8.68
N LYS A 152 -1.02 -11.68 8.70
CA LYS A 152 -0.71 -13.05 8.24
C LYS A 152 0.61 -13.60 8.85
N GLU A 153 0.79 -13.44 10.17
CA GLU A 153 1.96 -13.91 10.93
C GLU A 153 3.28 -13.16 10.66
N ASP A 154 3.28 -12.18 9.75
CA ASP A 154 4.39 -11.26 9.54
C ASP A 154 4.15 -9.94 10.29
N TYR A 155 5.24 -9.31 10.74
CA TYR A 155 5.21 -7.98 11.33
C TYR A 155 5.72 -6.95 10.33
N TYR A 156 4.90 -5.93 10.07
CA TYR A 156 5.26 -4.80 9.23
C TYR A 156 5.42 -3.57 10.11
N ASP A 157 6.58 -2.92 10.03
CA ASP A 157 6.71 -1.57 10.54
C ASP A 157 6.18 -0.54 9.53
N LEU A 158 5.87 0.67 10.01
CA LEU A 158 5.33 1.73 9.16
C LEU A 158 6.30 2.19 8.07
N GLN A 159 7.61 2.19 8.31
CA GLN A 159 8.60 2.53 7.27
C GLN A 159 8.61 1.50 6.14
N GLN A 160 8.48 0.21 6.46
CA GLN A 160 8.40 -0.88 5.49
C GLN A 160 7.14 -0.75 4.65
N ILE A 161 5.97 -0.57 5.29
CA ILE A 161 4.69 -0.33 4.58
C ILE A 161 4.84 0.88 3.65
N LYS A 162 5.39 1.98 4.16
CA LYS A 162 5.64 3.20 3.39
C LYS A 162 6.56 2.94 2.18
N GLY A 163 7.70 2.31 2.40
CA GLY A 163 8.70 2.04 1.37
C GLY A 163 8.17 1.13 0.26
N ILE A 164 7.41 0.09 0.63
CA ILE A 164 6.77 -0.82 -0.34
C ILE A 164 5.75 -0.06 -1.19
N LEU A 165 4.81 0.66 -0.55
CA LEU A 165 3.70 1.31 -1.25
C LEU A 165 4.16 2.41 -2.19
N LEU A 166 5.09 3.27 -1.76
CA LEU A 166 5.57 4.38 -2.60
C LEU A 166 6.28 3.86 -3.84
N GLN A 167 7.17 2.86 -3.68
CA GLN A 167 7.88 2.26 -4.82
C GLN A 167 6.89 1.55 -5.76
N PHE A 168 5.97 0.77 -5.20
CA PHE A 168 4.96 0.06 -5.98
C PHE A 168 4.05 1.02 -6.76
N TYR A 169 3.45 2.03 -6.12
CA TYR A 169 2.53 2.94 -6.81
C TYR A 169 3.21 3.78 -7.88
N ARG A 170 4.45 4.23 -7.65
CA ARG A 170 5.26 4.91 -8.68
C ARG A 170 5.43 4.03 -9.91
N GLY A 171 5.90 2.80 -9.71
CA GLY A 171 6.11 1.85 -10.81
C GLY A 171 4.80 1.49 -11.52
N LEU A 172 3.72 1.26 -10.76
CA LEU A 172 2.42 0.90 -11.27
C LEU A 172 1.81 1.99 -12.16
N ILE A 173 1.79 3.24 -11.69
CA ILE A 173 1.25 4.37 -12.45
C ILE A 173 2.07 4.58 -13.73
N GLN A 174 3.41 4.60 -13.64
CA GLN A 174 4.29 4.73 -14.81
C GLN A 174 4.02 3.63 -15.83
N TYR A 175 3.89 2.38 -15.37
CA TYR A 175 3.57 1.24 -16.23
C TYR A 175 2.23 1.46 -16.94
N LEU A 176 1.14 1.72 -16.21
CA LEU A 176 -0.20 1.87 -16.77
C LEU A 176 -0.33 3.06 -17.72
N GLU A 177 0.36 4.17 -17.43
CA GLU A 177 0.40 5.32 -18.33
C GLU A 177 1.15 5.03 -19.63
N SER A 178 2.27 4.31 -19.56
CA SER A 178 2.99 3.86 -20.75
C SER A 178 2.14 2.94 -21.64
N GLN A 179 1.30 2.09 -21.03
CA GLN A 179 0.37 1.23 -21.75
C GLN A 179 -0.73 2.07 -22.44
N LYS A 180 -1.36 3.04 -21.75
CA LYS A 180 -2.37 3.93 -22.34
C LYS A 180 -1.85 4.70 -23.55
N LEU A 181 -0.64 5.26 -23.45
CA LEU A 181 0.03 5.96 -24.56
C LEU A 181 0.28 5.04 -25.76
N SER A 182 0.72 3.81 -25.49
CA SER A 182 1.01 2.82 -26.55
C SER A 182 -0.26 2.35 -27.28
N HIS A 183 -1.44 2.46 -26.64
CA HIS A 183 -2.73 2.07 -27.20
C HIS A 183 -3.53 3.26 -27.76
N GLY A 184 -2.93 4.45 -27.86
CA GLY A 184 -3.54 5.63 -28.47
C GLY A 184 -4.72 6.23 -27.71
N VAL A 185 -4.88 5.90 -26.43
CA VAL A 185 -5.95 6.45 -25.58
C VAL A 185 -5.43 7.71 -24.91
N ILE A 186 -5.68 8.87 -25.53
CA ILE A 186 -5.43 10.19 -24.93
C ILE A 186 -6.63 10.52 -24.02
N PRO A 187 -6.42 10.92 -22.75
CA PRO A 187 -7.50 11.31 -21.85
C PRO A 187 -8.26 12.55 -22.32
#